data_AF-A0A3S4UWG8-F1
#
_entry.id   AF-A0A3S4UWG8-F1
#
_cell.length_a   1.000
_cell.length_b   1.000
_cell.length_c   1.000
_cell.angle_alpha   90.00
_cell.angle_beta   90.00
_cell.angle_gamma   90.00
#
_symmetry.space_group_name_H-M   'P 1'
#
loop_
_entity.id
_entity.type
_entity.pdbx_description
1 polymer ?
#
loop_
_entity_poly.entity_id
_entity_poly.type
_entity_poly.pdbx_seq_one_letter_code
_entity_poly.pdbx_strand_id
1 'polypeptide(L)'
;MKNLIKFSLSLLMVVTLMNCNDRNEEDLVQSVDRVKIDSVKIPQDTMAVYSIQTIKTFSNFNTKCEGFYGYDYIYTDQLTRSVSSFKFTTATDCGEEVTRASQINFQPQTPGDYLFKFWNGKNAAGENNWIEKTVTVK
;
A
#
# COMPACT_ATOMS: atom_id res chain seq x y z
N MET A 1 -15.87 30.63 -48.12
CA MET A 1 -15.98 29.78 -46.91
C MET A 1 -15.40 28.36 -47.05
N LYS A 2 -15.33 27.75 -48.25
CA LYS A 2 -14.71 26.40 -48.43
C LYS A 2 -13.22 26.30 -48.09
N ASN A 3 -12.45 27.38 -48.24
CA ASN A 3 -11.00 27.38 -47.98
C ASN A 3 -10.64 27.50 -46.49
N LEU A 4 -11.51 28.10 -45.67
CA LEU A 4 -11.34 28.18 -44.21
C LEU A 4 -11.58 26.82 -43.53
N ILE A 5 -12.50 26.01 -44.07
CA ILE A 5 -12.77 24.64 -43.60
C ILE A 5 -11.55 23.73 -43.83
N LYS A 6 -10.87 23.88 -44.98
CA LYS A 6 -9.65 23.11 -45.28
C LYS A 6 -8.48 23.46 -44.36
N PHE A 7 -8.35 24.74 -43.98
CA PHE A 7 -7.31 25.19 -43.05
C PHE A 7 -7.58 24.73 -41.62
N SER A 8 -8.86 24.76 -41.19
CA SER A 8 -9.31 24.23 -39.91
C SER A 8 -9.06 22.72 -39.77
N LEU A 9 -9.38 21.94 -40.81
CA LEU A 9 -9.15 20.49 -40.81
C LEU A 9 -7.66 20.12 -40.76
N SER A 10 -6.79 20.91 -41.42
CA SER A 10 -5.35 20.70 -41.40
C SER A 10 -4.72 21.04 -40.03
N LEU A 11 -5.27 22.03 -39.32
CA LEU A 11 -4.78 22.41 -37.99
C LEU A 11 -5.18 21.36 -36.93
N LEU A 12 -6.37 20.78 -37.05
CA LEU A 12 -6.86 19.72 -36.16
C LEU A 12 -5.99 18.45 -36.23
N MET A 13 -5.43 18.16 -37.41
CA MET A 13 -4.56 16.99 -37.64
C MET A 13 -3.15 17.13 -37.03
N VAL A 14 -2.66 18.36 -36.86
CA VAL A 14 -1.36 18.62 -36.20
C VAL A 14 -1.46 18.44 -34.70
N VAL A 15 -2.61 18.79 -34.09
CA VAL A 15 -2.83 18.63 -32.64
C VAL A 15 -2.92 17.14 -32.25
N THR A 16 -3.41 16.26 -33.14
CA THR A 16 -3.46 14.81 -32.86
C THR A 16 -2.09 14.12 -32.88
N LEU A 17 -1.04 14.76 -33.39
CA LEU A 17 0.32 14.20 -33.42
C LEU A 17 1.15 14.59 -32.19
N MET A 18 0.65 15.51 -31.36
CA MET A 18 1.27 15.85 -30.07
C MET A 18 0.88 14.80 -29.03
N ASN A 19 1.48 13.61 -29.11
CA ASN A 19 1.36 12.58 -28.08
C ASN A 19 2.22 12.99 -26.88
N CYS A 20 1.61 13.64 -25.89
CA CYS A 20 2.28 13.95 -24.62
C CYS A 20 2.36 12.68 -23.76
N ASN A 21 3.32 11.80 -24.05
CA ASN A 21 3.69 10.72 -23.15
C ASN A 21 5.07 11.00 -22.55
N ASP A 22 5.13 11.99 -21.66
CA ASP A 22 6.32 12.33 -20.84
C ASP A 22 6.48 11.38 -19.65
N ARG A 23 6.02 10.13 -19.80
CA ARG A 23 6.15 9.11 -18.77
C ARG A 23 7.52 8.47 -18.92
N ASN A 24 8.44 8.85 -18.04
CA ASN A 24 9.68 8.13 -17.86
C ASN A 24 9.37 6.67 -17.56
N GLU A 25 9.79 5.77 -18.46
CA GLU A 25 9.55 4.32 -18.32
C GLU A 25 10.17 3.76 -17.03
N GLU A 26 11.16 4.46 -16.46
CA GLU A 26 11.82 4.11 -15.21
C GLU A 26 10.92 4.22 -13.96
N ASP A 27 9.89 5.08 -14.01
CA ASP A 27 8.94 5.29 -12.91
C ASP A 27 7.76 4.30 -12.93
N LEU A 28 7.74 3.38 -13.90
CA LEU A 28 6.69 2.37 -14.01
C LEU A 28 6.88 1.27 -12.96
N VAL A 29 5.78 0.91 -12.30
CA VAL A 29 5.75 -0.25 -11.40
C VAL A 29 5.96 -1.52 -12.22
N GLN A 30 7.03 -2.26 -11.92
CA GLN A 30 7.36 -3.53 -12.56
C GLN A 30 6.78 -4.72 -11.82
N SER A 31 6.80 -4.69 -10.49
CA SER A 31 6.25 -5.77 -9.66
C SER A 31 5.57 -5.25 -8.42
N VAL A 32 4.71 -6.10 -7.87
CA VAL A 32 4.10 -5.93 -6.56
C VAL A 32 4.29 -7.22 -5.79
N ASP A 33 5.05 -7.14 -4.71
CA ASP A 33 5.45 -8.30 -3.91
C ASP A 33 5.09 -8.09 -2.44
N ARG A 34 4.82 -9.18 -1.73
CA ARG A 34 4.53 -9.12 -0.30
C ARG A 34 5.81 -8.72 0.45
N VAL A 35 5.70 -7.71 1.31
CA VAL A 35 6.80 -7.27 2.20
C VAL A 35 6.44 -7.59 3.64
N LYS A 36 7.41 -8.08 4.41
CA LYS A 36 7.19 -8.39 5.82
C LYS A 36 6.96 -7.13 6.62
N ILE A 37 6.07 -7.20 7.60
CA ILE A 37 5.89 -6.17 8.62
C ILE A 37 6.85 -6.53 9.75
N ASP A 38 7.91 -5.75 9.93
CA ASP A 38 8.97 -6.00 10.92
C ASP A 38 8.53 -5.63 12.34
N SER A 39 7.72 -4.58 12.48
CA SER A 39 7.14 -4.20 13.77
C SER A 39 5.82 -3.43 13.62
N VAL A 40 5.08 -3.35 14.73
CA VAL A 40 3.78 -2.69 14.79
C VAL A 40 3.68 -1.84 16.06
N LYS A 41 3.18 -0.62 15.91
CA LYS A 41 2.85 0.28 17.00
C LYS A 41 1.35 0.57 17.00
N ILE A 42 0.68 0.14 18.06
CA ILE A 42 -0.73 0.46 18.35
C ILE A 42 -0.73 1.50 19.48
N PRO A 43 -1.40 2.66 19.34
CA PRO A 43 -1.38 3.71 20.36
C PRO A 43 -1.96 3.27 21.71
N GLN A 44 -3.08 2.54 21.68
CA GLN A 44 -3.79 2.05 22.85
C GLN A 44 -4.29 0.63 22.57
N ASP A 45 -4.20 -0.24 23.58
CA ASP A 45 -4.76 -1.59 23.53
C ASP A 45 -6.28 -1.60 23.80
N THR A 46 -6.84 -0.48 24.25
CA THR A 46 -8.27 -0.31 24.51
C THR A 46 -8.79 0.94 23.80
N MET A 47 -9.95 0.85 23.16
CA MET A 47 -10.58 1.99 22.49
C MET A 47 -12.12 1.90 22.56
N ALA A 48 -12.80 3.03 22.33
CA ALA A 48 -14.26 3.06 22.26
C ALA A 48 -14.77 2.58 20.89
N VAL A 49 -15.95 1.96 20.83
CA VAL A 49 -16.65 1.71 19.54
C VAL A 49 -16.79 3.03 18.77
N TYR A 50 -16.69 2.98 17.44
CA TYR A 50 -16.72 4.12 16.51
C TYR A 50 -15.57 5.11 16.61
N SER A 51 -14.69 5.01 17.62
CA SER A 51 -13.45 5.80 17.67
C SER A 51 -12.44 5.32 16.62
N ILE A 52 -11.53 6.21 16.21
CA ILE A 52 -10.48 5.90 15.24
C ILE A 52 -9.14 5.89 15.97
N GLN A 53 -8.37 4.82 15.78
CA GLN A 53 -6.95 4.83 16.11
C GLN A 53 -6.09 4.42 14.92
N THR A 54 -4.93 5.05 14.79
CA THR A 54 -3.98 4.76 13.72
C THR A 54 -2.95 3.74 14.19
N ILE A 55 -3.03 2.54 13.64
CA ILE A 55 -2.02 1.49 13.80
C ILE A 55 -0.90 1.75 12.80
N LYS A 56 0.33 1.88 13.29
CA LYS A 56 1.52 2.01 12.42
C LYS A 56 2.19 0.65 12.25
N THR A 57 2.49 0.29 11.02
CA THR A 57 3.35 -0.85 10.69
C THR A 57 4.67 -0.34 10.14
N PHE A 58 5.73 -1.10 10.33
CA PHE A 58 7.07 -0.74 9.87
C PHE A 58 7.63 -1.89 9.04
N SER A 59 8.10 -1.57 7.85
CA SER A 59 8.70 -2.50 6.90
C SER A 59 9.94 -1.88 6.29
N ASN A 60 10.89 -2.72 5.90
CA ASN A 60 12.08 -2.28 5.18
C ASN A 60 11.84 -2.22 3.66
N PHE A 61 12.36 -1.16 3.03
CA PHE A 61 12.28 -0.92 1.59
C PHE A 61 13.64 -0.43 1.08
N ASN A 62 14.05 -0.86 -0.10
CA ASN A 62 15.19 -0.28 -0.79
C ASN A 62 14.81 1.10 -1.35
N THR A 63 15.61 2.13 -1.02
CA THR A 63 15.33 3.49 -1.50
C THR A 63 15.38 3.58 -3.03
N LYS A 64 14.74 4.63 -3.58
CA LYS A 64 14.61 4.93 -5.02
C LYS A 64 13.73 4.00 -5.84
N CYS A 65 13.80 2.68 -5.62
CA CYS A 65 13.12 1.69 -6.45
C CYS A 65 11.89 1.06 -5.77
N GLU A 66 11.85 1.00 -4.43
CA GLU A 66 10.77 0.35 -3.69
C GLU A 66 9.95 1.33 -2.85
N GLY A 67 8.68 1.00 -2.67
CA GLY A 67 7.80 1.73 -1.78
C GLY A 67 6.58 0.92 -1.36
N PHE A 68 5.85 1.47 -0.39
CA PHE A 68 4.60 0.88 0.07
C PHE A 68 3.55 0.92 -1.04
N TYR A 69 3.02 -0.24 -1.40
CA TYR A 69 1.95 -0.36 -2.38
C TYR A 69 0.57 -0.40 -1.73
N GLY A 70 0.43 -1.16 -0.65
CA GLY A 70 -0.86 -1.32 0.01
C GLY A 70 -0.83 -2.40 1.08
N TYR A 71 -2.00 -2.60 1.69
CA TYR A 71 -2.25 -3.75 2.54
C TYR A 71 -3.29 -4.66 1.90
N ASP A 72 -3.11 -5.94 2.13
CA ASP A 72 -4.21 -6.89 2.13
C ASP A 72 -4.72 -7.03 3.57
N TYR A 73 -5.95 -6.57 3.81
CA TYR A 73 -6.59 -6.50 5.12
C TYR A 73 -7.80 -7.43 5.12
N ILE A 74 -7.58 -8.66 5.56
CA ILE A 74 -8.56 -9.75 5.48
C ILE A 74 -9.28 -9.91 6.82
N TYR A 75 -10.60 -9.99 6.75
CA TYR A 75 -11.46 -10.40 7.85
C TYR A 75 -11.51 -11.93 7.87
N THR A 76 -10.79 -12.57 8.79
CA THR A 76 -10.80 -14.05 8.90
C THR A 76 -11.99 -14.54 9.73
N ASP A 77 -12.48 -13.70 10.64
CA ASP A 77 -13.76 -13.86 11.35
C ASP A 77 -14.27 -12.46 11.80
N GLN A 78 -15.29 -12.42 12.66
CA GLN A 78 -15.89 -11.18 13.13
C GLN A 78 -14.88 -10.23 13.82
N LEU A 79 -13.96 -10.75 14.63
CA LEU A 79 -13.03 -9.98 15.46
C LEU A 79 -11.54 -10.19 15.08
N THR A 80 -11.23 -11.11 14.17
CA THR A 80 -9.86 -11.35 13.71
C THR A 80 -9.56 -10.70 12.37
N ARG A 81 -8.39 -10.08 12.26
CA ARG A 81 -7.88 -9.38 11.08
C ARG A 81 -6.50 -9.91 10.72
N SER A 82 -6.36 -10.46 9.52
CA SER A 82 -5.05 -10.80 8.97
C SER A 82 -4.57 -9.68 8.04
N VAL A 83 -3.37 -9.20 8.27
CA VAL A 83 -2.81 -8.03 7.58
C VAL A 83 -1.49 -8.40 6.92
N SER A 84 -1.41 -8.16 5.62
CA SER A 84 -0.18 -8.29 4.85
C SER A 84 0.16 -6.98 4.19
N SER A 85 1.44 -6.58 4.20
CA SER A 85 1.89 -5.42 3.44
C SER A 85 2.46 -5.85 2.10
N PHE A 86 2.30 -4.98 1.10
CA PHE A 86 2.87 -5.15 -0.23
C PHE A 86 3.75 -3.95 -0.57
N LYS A 87 4.84 -4.22 -1.26
CA LYS A 87 5.71 -3.21 -1.86
C LYS A 87 5.58 -3.24 -3.37
N PHE A 88 5.73 -2.08 -3.99
CA PHE A 88 6.00 -2.00 -5.43
C PHE A 88 7.50 -1.92 -5.65
N THR A 89 7.94 -2.32 -6.84
CA THR A 89 9.31 -2.12 -7.33
C THR A 89 9.27 -1.47 -8.71
N THR A 90 10.10 -0.47 -8.98
CA THR A 90 10.26 0.19 -10.29
C THR A 90 11.52 -0.28 -11.00
N ALA A 91 11.75 0.23 -12.22
CA ALA A 91 12.96 -0.09 -12.99
C ALA A 91 14.22 0.64 -12.52
N THR A 92 14.07 1.65 -11.64
CA THR A 92 15.17 2.47 -11.13
C THR A 92 16.14 1.64 -10.28
N ASP A 93 17.42 1.97 -10.34
CA ASP A 93 18.43 1.35 -9.45
C ASP A 93 18.11 1.60 -7.97
N CYS A 94 18.06 0.51 -7.22
CA CYS A 94 17.83 0.51 -5.79
C CYS A 94 18.99 1.11 -5.00
N GLY A 95 18.67 1.91 -4.00
CA GLY A 95 19.62 2.39 -2.99
C GLY A 95 19.60 1.57 -1.70
N GLU A 96 20.07 2.18 -0.62
CA GLU A 96 20.13 1.55 0.70
C GLU A 96 18.74 1.16 1.23
N GLU A 97 18.70 0.11 2.05
CA GLU A 97 17.50 -0.33 2.76
C GLU A 97 17.17 0.64 3.89
N VAL A 98 15.92 1.11 3.94
CA VAL A 98 15.42 1.98 5.01
C VAL A 98 14.09 1.46 5.56
N THR A 99 13.91 1.56 6.87
CA THR A 99 12.62 1.29 7.51
C THR A 99 11.66 2.44 7.24
N ARG A 100 10.48 2.14 6.71
CA ARG A 100 9.40 3.11 6.51
C ARG A 100 8.15 2.70 7.26
N ALA A 101 7.41 3.71 7.71
CA ALA A 101 6.15 3.51 8.39
C ALA A 101 4.99 3.61 7.39
N SER A 102 4.05 2.68 7.49
CA SER A 102 2.75 2.73 6.84
C SER A 102 1.66 2.65 7.91
N GLN A 103 0.41 2.96 7.56
CA GLN A 103 -0.64 3.12 8.58
C GLN A 103 -1.99 2.53 8.19
N ILE A 104 -2.70 2.02 9.20
CA ILE A 104 -4.07 1.52 9.10
C ILE A 104 -4.91 2.33 10.09
N ASN A 105 -5.99 2.94 9.61
CA ASN A 105 -6.97 3.59 10.46
C ASN A 105 -8.02 2.55 10.86
N PHE A 106 -8.01 2.15 12.13
CA PHE A 106 -8.93 1.17 12.66
C PHE A 106 -10.12 1.86 13.33
N GLN A 107 -11.34 1.54 12.88
CA GLN A 107 -12.60 2.07 13.38
C GLN A 107 -13.64 0.94 13.58
N PRO A 108 -13.63 0.26 14.73
CA PRO A 108 -14.53 -0.85 15.00
C PRO A 108 -15.98 -0.38 15.18
N GLN A 109 -16.93 -1.20 14.72
CA GLN A 109 -18.37 -0.95 14.82
C GLN A 109 -19.06 -1.84 15.85
N THR A 110 -18.33 -2.83 16.38
CA THR A 110 -18.83 -3.79 17.38
C THR A 110 -17.82 -3.90 18.52
N PRO A 111 -18.26 -4.03 19.78
CA PRO A 111 -17.37 -4.27 20.90
C PRO A 111 -16.79 -5.69 20.82
N GLY A 112 -15.65 -5.90 21.49
CA GLY A 112 -14.96 -7.19 21.56
C GLY A 112 -13.45 -7.07 21.50
N ASP A 113 -12.78 -8.21 21.65
CA ASP A 113 -11.33 -8.30 21.57
C ASP A 113 -10.91 -8.61 20.13
N TYR A 114 -10.39 -7.60 19.44
CA TYR A 114 -9.94 -7.73 18.06
C TYR A 114 -8.52 -8.27 18.00
N LEU A 115 -8.35 -9.45 17.38
CA LEU A 115 -7.05 -10.04 17.13
C LEU A 115 -6.52 -9.60 15.76
N PHE A 116 -5.40 -8.91 15.74
CA PHE A 116 -4.66 -8.59 14.53
C PHE A 116 -3.47 -9.52 14.36
N LYS A 117 -3.34 -10.11 13.16
CA LYS A 117 -2.21 -10.94 12.73
C LYS A 117 -1.49 -10.23 11.60
N PHE A 118 -0.34 -9.65 11.87
CA PHE A 118 0.49 -8.96 10.86
C PHE A 118 1.55 -9.90 10.32
N TRP A 119 1.59 -10.09 9.01
CA TRP A 119 2.52 -11.06 8.42
C TRP A 119 3.97 -10.59 8.55
N ASN A 120 4.81 -11.46 9.11
CA ASN A 120 6.22 -11.21 9.40
C ASN A 120 7.12 -12.24 8.69
N GLY A 121 6.85 -12.51 7.41
CA GLY A 121 7.68 -13.42 6.63
C GLY A 121 7.33 -14.90 6.82
N LYS A 122 8.26 -15.75 6.40
CA LYS A 122 8.20 -17.21 6.61
C LYS A 122 9.30 -17.64 7.57
N ASN A 123 9.01 -18.66 8.38
CA ASN A 123 10.02 -19.29 9.24
C ASN A 123 10.93 -20.24 8.42
N ALA A 124 11.90 -20.88 9.06
CA ALA A 124 12.82 -21.83 8.42
C ALA A 124 12.12 -23.06 7.80
N ALA A 125 10.91 -23.40 8.26
CA ALA A 125 10.09 -24.48 7.71
C ALA A 125 9.21 -24.02 6.53
N GLY A 126 9.28 -22.75 6.13
CA GLY A 126 8.49 -22.18 5.03
C GLY A 126 7.06 -21.79 5.40
N GLU A 127 6.71 -21.84 6.69
CA GLU A 127 5.38 -21.49 7.22
C GLU A 127 5.30 -20.00 7.53
N ASN A 128 4.10 -19.42 7.45
CA ASN A 128 3.91 -18.00 7.74
C ASN A 128 4.16 -17.69 9.22
N ASN A 129 5.00 -16.69 9.47
CA ASN A 129 5.18 -16.08 10.78
C ASN A 129 4.27 -14.85 10.92
N TRP A 130 3.72 -14.62 12.11
CA TRP A 130 2.77 -13.54 12.38
C TRP A 130 3.15 -12.79 13.66
N ILE A 131 3.08 -11.46 13.61
CA ILE A 131 3.05 -10.61 14.80
C ILE A 131 1.58 -10.49 15.21
N GLU A 132 1.25 -10.99 16.40
CA GLU A 132 -0.13 -10.94 16.92
C GLU A 132 -0.28 -9.78 17.92
N LYS A 133 -1.38 -9.04 17.80
CA LYS A 133 -1.75 -7.93 18.70
C LYS A 133 -3.25 -7.96 18.96
N THR A 134 -3.65 -7.65 20.19
CA THR A 134 -5.07 -7.55 20.56
C THR A 134 -5.43 -6.10 20.85
N VAL A 135 -6.62 -5.68 20.39
CA VAL A 135 -7.23 -4.40 20.76
C VAL A 135 -8.63 -4.66 21.31
N THR A 136 -8.87 -4.29 22.57
CA THR A 136 -10.16 -4.40 23.23
C THR A 136 -11.03 -3.19 22.90
N VAL A 137 -12.20 -3.43 22.33
CA VAL A 137 -13.16 -2.39 21.95
C VAL A 137 -14.35 -2.42 22.90
N LYS A 138 -14.67 -1.27 23.50
CA LYS A 138 -15.74 -1.12 24.50
C LYS A 138 -16.77 -0.07 24.10
#